data_AF-A0A937WDA0-F1
#
_entry.id   AF-A0A937WDA0-F1
#
_cell.length_a   1.000
_cell.length_b   1.000
_cell.length_c   1.000
_cell.angle_alpha   90.00
_cell.angle_beta   90.00
_cell.angle_gamma   90.00
#
_symmetry.space_group_name_H-M   'P 1'
#
loop_
_entity.id
_entity.type
_entity.pdbx_description
1 polymer ?
#
loop_
_entity_poly.entity_id
_entity_poly.type
_entity_poly.pdbx_seq_one_letter_code
_entity_poly.pdbx_strand_id
1 'polypeptide(L)'
;MQTDPITLTKLISDFRDELKKCMENKEGLTGASQPILLGDFIVDMHNNYLRQAKAICDDATIQGMIEIDKELTQMIEGPDDYRRERLAKMHEVHIASGQLLTCLSGALKSGKAGPQSQLVGVIGLIENLGRRIDDIRGRAVDAEDEIMYCQVAQRFVKEYNRYLSLVHESADDAVLKELFQPLEPFEEGATVTACKGKIQEVWMAQSSLLSYLTRMYGRG
;
A
#
# COMPACT_ATOMS: atom_id res chain seq x y z
N MET A 1 -1.60 28.26 -3.77
CA MET A 1 -3.02 27.86 -3.80
C MET A 1 -3.10 26.43 -3.31
N GLN A 2 -3.94 26.13 -2.32
CA GLN A 2 -4.22 24.74 -1.91
C GLN A 2 -5.21 24.13 -2.92
N THR A 3 -4.93 22.92 -3.39
CA THR A 3 -5.84 22.15 -4.26
C THR A 3 -7.06 21.75 -3.45
N ASP A 4 -8.27 22.04 -3.94
CA ASP A 4 -9.48 21.59 -3.26
C ASP A 4 -9.66 20.06 -3.38
N PRO A 5 -10.41 19.42 -2.48
CA PRO A 5 -10.55 17.97 -2.47
C PRO A 5 -11.18 17.36 -3.73
N ILE A 6 -12.06 18.10 -4.42
CA ILE A 6 -12.72 17.61 -5.65
C ILE A 6 -11.70 17.59 -6.78
N THR A 7 -10.93 18.68 -6.93
CA THR A 7 -9.83 18.76 -7.89
C THR A 7 -8.78 17.69 -7.60
N LEU A 8 -8.40 17.48 -6.35
CA LEU A 8 -7.43 16.45 -5.98
C LEU A 8 -7.93 15.04 -6.33
N THR A 9 -9.20 14.73 -6.03
CA THR A 9 -9.82 13.44 -6.37
C THR A 9 -9.79 13.21 -7.89
N LYS A 10 -10.10 14.24 -8.68
CA LYS A 10 -10.02 14.14 -10.14
C LYS A 10 -8.58 13.89 -10.63
N LEU A 11 -7.61 14.64 -10.11
CA LEU A 11 -6.20 14.48 -10.49
C LEU A 11 -5.67 13.07 -10.19
N ILE A 12 -6.04 12.49 -9.06
CA ILE A 12 -5.63 11.12 -8.70
C ILE A 12 -6.34 10.10 -9.60
N SER A 13 -7.61 10.32 -9.96
CA SER A 13 -8.35 9.45 -10.88
C SER A 13 -7.72 9.45 -12.26
N ASP A 14 -7.49 10.64 -12.84
CA ASP A 14 -6.88 10.80 -14.15
C ASP A 14 -5.47 10.17 -14.17
N PHE A 15 -4.66 10.41 -13.13
CA PHE A 15 -3.35 9.80 -12.96
C PHE A 15 -3.42 8.26 -12.93
N ARG A 16 -4.38 7.68 -12.21
CA ARG A 16 -4.56 6.24 -12.11
C ARG A 16 -4.95 5.61 -13.45
N ASP A 17 -5.84 6.26 -14.20
CA ASP A 17 -6.28 5.77 -15.50
C ASP A 17 -5.13 5.80 -16.54
N GLU A 18 -4.31 6.86 -16.54
CA GLU A 18 -3.12 6.92 -17.38
C GLU A 18 -2.10 5.84 -16.99
N LEU A 19 -1.87 5.64 -15.69
CA LEU A 19 -0.97 4.59 -15.20
C LEU A 19 -1.44 3.20 -15.62
N LYS A 20 -2.75 2.94 -15.58
CA LYS A 20 -3.35 1.67 -16.05
C LYS A 20 -3.10 1.45 -17.54
N LYS A 21 -3.33 2.45 -18.39
CA LYS A 21 -3.03 2.37 -19.83
C LYS A 21 -1.54 2.07 -20.08
N CYS A 22 -0.65 2.68 -19.31
CA CYS A 22 0.78 2.42 -19.41
C CYS A 22 1.14 0.97 -19.04
N MET A 23 0.49 0.37 -18.04
CA MET A 23 0.70 -1.03 -17.67
C MET A 23 0.15 -2.02 -18.71
N GLU A 24 -0.97 -1.67 -19.37
CA GLU A 24 -1.64 -2.52 -20.37
C GLU A 24 -0.95 -2.48 -21.76
N ASN A 25 -0.26 -1.39 -22.09
CA ASN A 25 0.49 -1.25 -23.35
C ASN A 25 1.81 -2.04 -23.35
N LYS A 26 1.73 -3.33 -23.70
CA LYS A 26 2.89 -4.23 -23.81
C LYS A 26 3.83 -3.93 -24.99
N GLU A 27 3.33 -3.25 -26.03
CA GLU A 27 4.04 -3.01 -27.30
C GLU A 27 4.78 -1.66 -27.38
N GLY A 28 4.46 -0.69 -26.50
CA GLY A 28 4.99 0.68 -26.57
C GLY A 28 6.33 0.93 -25.87
N LEU A 29 6.91 -0.08 -25.22
CA LEU A 29 8.15 0.08 -24.44
C LEU A 29 9.43 -0.16 -25.26
N THR A 30 9.31 -0.41 -26.56
CA THR A 30 10.42 -0.81 -27.46
C THR A 30 11.01 0.33 -28.29
N GLY A 31 10.52 1.57 -28.18
CA GLY A 31 11.09 2.67 -28.96
C GLY A 31 10.70 4.06 -28.47
N ALA A 32 11.71 4.87 -28.16
CA ALA A 32 11.70 6.34 -28.09
C ALA A 32 11.16 7.07 -26.83
N SER A 33 10.66 6.42 -25.79
CA SER A 33 10.47 7.06 -24.48
C SER A 33 10.84 6.10 -23.36
N GLN A 34 12.10 6.19 -22.91
CA GLN A 34 12.62 5.29 -21.89
C GLN A 34 11.80 5.43 -20.59
N PRO A 35 11.25 4.33 -20.04
CA PRO A 35 10.46 4.30 -18.80
C PRO A 35 11.25 4.62 -17.52
N ILE A 36 12.53 5.01 -17.63
CA ILE A 36 13.39 5.33 -16.48
C ILE A 36 12.84 6.53 -15.72
N LEU A 37 12.33 7.51 -16.46
CA LEU A 37 11.75 8.72 -15.90
C LEU A 37 10.32 8.52 -15.39
N LEU A 38 9.67 7.38 -15.68
CA LEU A 38 8.29 7.12 -15.24
C LEU A 38 8.25 6.53 -13.83
N GLY A 39 9.16 5.61 -13.45
CA GLY A 39 9.11 4.91 -12.16
C GLY A 39 9.19 5.83 -10.93
N ASP A 40 10.23 6.65 -10.83
CA ASP A 40 10.38 7.59 -9.71
C ASP A 40 9.34 8.71 -9.78
N PHE A 41 9.00 9.15 -10.99
CA PHE A 41 8.00 10.19 -11.19
C PHE A 41 6.61 9.76 -10.73
N ILE A 42 6.17 8.54 -11.01
CA ILE A 42 4.85 8.07 -10.58
C ILE A 42 4.78 7.93 -9.05
N VAL A 43 5.89 7.54 -8.42
CA VAL A 43 6.01 7.48 -6.95
C VAL A 43 5.96 8.89 -6.36
N ASP A 44 6.74 9.82 -6.91
CA ASP A 44 6.75 11.23 -6.49
C ASP A 44 5.39 11.89 -6.66
N MET A 45 4.73 11.64 -7.79
CA MET A 45 3.41 12.19 -8.07
C MET A 45 2.37 11.67 -7.09
N HIS A 46 2.35 10.36 -6.83
CA HIS A 46 1.48 9.76 -5.83
C HIS A 46 1.74 10.31 -4.42
N ASN A 47 3.00 10.33 -3.98
CA ASN A 47 3.37 10.83 -2.66
C ASN A 47 3.04 12.32 -2.51
N ASN A 48 3.17 13.11 -3.58
CA ASN A 48 2.73 14.50 -3.59
C ASN A 48 1.21 14.62 -3.42
N TYR A 49 0.42 13.80 -4.12
CA TYR A 49 -1.03 13.76 -3.90
C TYR A 49 -1.41 13.32 -2.50
N LEU A 50 -0.69 12.35 -1.92
CA LEU A 50 -0.91 11.92 -0.56
C LEU A 50 -0.64 13.05 0.45
N ARG A 51 0.46 13.80 0.29
CA ARG A 51 0.76 14.97 1.14
C ARG A 51 -0.31 16.05 1.02
N GLN A 52 -0.78 16.32 -0.20
CA GLN A 52 -1.89 17.25 -0.42
C GLN A 52 -3.17 16.76 0.27
N ALA A 53 -3.51 15.47 0.15
CA ALA A 53 -4.67 14.88 0.80
C ALA A 53 -4.59 15.00 2.32
N LYS A 54 -3.42 14.71 2.92
CA LYS A 54 -3.17 14.88 4.35
C LYS A 54 -3.27 16.33 4.80
N ALA A 55 -2.91 17.29 3.95
CA ALA A 55 -2.98 18.71 4.28
C ALA A 55 -4.41 19.28 4.24
N ILE A 56 -5.31 18.68 3.45
CA ILE A 56 -6.68 19.18 3.25
C ILE A 56 -7.74 18.35 3.97
N CYS A 57 -7.41 17.15 4.44
CA CYS A 57 -8.34 16.23 5.06
C CYS A 57 -7.81 15.69 6.40
N ASP A 58 -8.58 15.88 7.46
CA ASP A 58 -8.27 15.40 8.83
C ASP A 58 -8.77 13.96 9.08
N ASP A 59 -8.96 13.17 8.03
CA ASP A 59 -9.42 11.79 8.16
C ASP A 59 -8.27 10.87 8.63
N ALA A 60 -8.49 10.16 9.74
CA ALA A 60 -7.50 9.27 10.35
C ALA A 60 -6.97 8.19 9.37
N THR A 61 -7.79 7.75 8.41
CA THR A 61 -7.37 6.80 7.38
C THR A 61 -6.37 7.43 6.41
N ILE A 62 -6.64 8.65 5.95
CA ILE A 62 -5.74 9.42 5.07
C ILE A 62 -4.44 9.77 5.81
N GLN A 63 -4.53 10.22 7.05
CA GLN A 63 -3.36 10.45 7.91
C GLN A 63 -2.58 9.15 8.12
N GLY A 64 -3.30 8.02 8.20
CA GLY A 64 -2.84 6.64 8.25
C GLY A 64 -2.08 6.13 7.03
N MET A 65 -2.17 6.75 5.86
CA MET A 65 -1.49 6.25 4.66
C MET A 65 0.01 6.57 4.67
N ILE A 66 0.83 5.65 4.16
CA ILE A 66 2.30 5.75 4.11
C ILE A 66 2.75 6.06 2.68
N GLU A 67 3.78 6.89 2.56
CA GLU A 67 4.40 7.18 1.26
C GLU A 67 5.06 5.93 0.67
N ILE A 68 4.98 5.79 -0.65
CA ILE A 68 5.67 4.71 -1.35
C ILE A 68 7.16 5.01 -1.37
N ASP A 69 7.94 4.02 -0.98
CA ASP A 69 9.39 4.05 -1.05
C ASP A 69 9.92 3.94 -2.49
N LYS A 70 10.97 4.70 -2.80
CA LYS A 70 11.66 4.74 -4.10
C LYS A 70 12.76 3.68 -4.23
N GLU A 71 13.28 3.15 -3.11
CA GLU A 71 14.53 2.38 -3.09
C GLU A 71 14.48 1.01 -3.80
N LEU A 72 13.29 0.48 -4.05
CA LEU A 72 13.07 -0.80 -4.78
C LEU A 72 13.61 -0.82 -6.22
N THR A 73 14.18 0.26 -6.75
CA THR A 73 14.59 0.38 -8.16
C THR A 73 16.10 0.46 -8.39
N GLN A 74 16.92 0.40 -7.34
CA GLN A 74 18.35 0.77 -7.41
C GLN A 74 19.33 -0.40 -7.61
N MET A 75 18.93 -1.67 -7.46
CA MET A 75 19.85 -2.82 -7.49
C MET A 75 19.41 -3.90 -8.47
N ILE A 76 19.38 -3.60 -9.79
CA ILE A 76 19.05 -4.61 -10.79
C ILE A 76 20.10 -4.63 -11.91
N GLU A 77 20.81 -5.75 -12.02
CA GLU A 77 21.70 -6.05 -13.14
C GLU A 77 20.93 -6.77 -14.26
N GLY A 78 20.37 -6.01 -15.20
CA GLY A 78 19.86 -6.59 -16.46
C GLY A 78 18.61 -5.91 -17.03
N PRO A 79 18.47 -5.85 -18.37
CA PRO A 79 17.37 -5.14 -19.02
C PRO A 79 15.97 -5.76 -18.79
N ASP A 80 15.88 -7.08 -18.59
CA ASP A 80 14.60 -7.78 -18.43
C ASP A 80 14.05 -7.72 -17.00
N ASP A 81 14.91 -7.77 -15.99
CA ASP A 81 14.52 -7.65 -14.58
C ASP A 81 14.10 -6.21 -14.24
N TYR A 82 14.75 -5.23 -14.88
CA TYR A 82 14.36 -3.82 -14.79
C TYR A 82 12.89 -3.59 -15.22
N ARG A 83 12.44 -4.28 -16.27
CA ARG A 83 11.06 -4.14 -16.77
C ARG A 83 10.03 -4.73 -15.81
N ARG A 84 10.33 -5.87 -15.18
CA ARG A 84 9.43 -6.53 -14.22
C ARG A 84 9.26 -5.71 -12.95
N GLU A 85 10.35 -5.19 -12.39
CA GLU A 85 10.30 -4.39 -11.17
C GLU A 85 9.62 -3.05 -11.37
N ARG A 86 9.82 -2.40 -12.53
CA ARG A 86 9.08 -1.20 -12.88
C ARG A 86 7.59 -1.45 -13.02
N LEU A 87 7.19 -2.54 -13.68
CA LEU A 87 5.78 -2.91 -13.78
C LEU A 87 5.19 -3.17 -12.38
N ALA A 88 5.94 -3.84 -11.50
CA ALA A 88 5.55 -4.04 -10.11
C ALA A 88 5.38 -2.71 -9.36
N LYS A 89 6.30 -1.76 -9.53
CA LYS A 89 6.20 -0.41 -8.94
C LYS A 89 5.02 0.39 -9.49
N MET A 90 4.75 0.29 -10.80
CA MET A 90 3.56 0.87 -11.42
C MET A 90 2.27 0.26 -10.84
N HIS A 91 2.24 -1.05 -10.61
CA HIS A 91 1.13 -1.70 -9.92
C HIS A 91 0.98 -1.22 -8.48
N GLU A 92 2.07 -1.10 -7.70
CA GLU A 92 2.07 -0.56 -6.34
C GLU A 92 1.44 0.83 -6.30
N VAL A 93 1.91 1.74 -7.17
CA VAL A 93 1.42 3.12 -7.26
C VAL A 93 -0.05 3.18 -7.71
N HIS A 94 -0.44 2.34 -8.68
CA HIS A 94 -1.82 2.28 -9.16
C HIS A 94 -2.78 1.83 -8.05
N ILE A 95 -2.39 0.83 -7.25
CA ILE A 95 -3.19 0.35 -6.14
C ILE A 95 -3.25 1.42 -5.04
N ALA A 96 -2.12 2.00 -4.63
CA ALA A 96 -2.06 3.03 -3.60
C ALA A 96 -2.88 4.28 -3.97
N SER A 97 -2.84 4.68 -5.25
CA SER A 97 -3.66 5.80 -5.76
C SER A 97 -5.15 5.48 -5.72
N GLY A 98 -5.53 4.22 -6.02
CA GLY A 98 -6.91 3.74 -5.84
C GLY A 98 -7.36 3.81 -4.37
N GLN A 99 -6.49 3.50 -3.42
CA GLN A 99 -6.81 3.60 -2.00
C GLN A 99 -6.99 5.04 -1.54
N LEU A 100 -6.10 5.93 -1.99
CA LEU A 100 -6.20 7.35 -1.67
C LEU A 100 -7.51 7.93 -2.21
N LEU A 101 -7.92 7.53 -3.42
CA LEU A 101 -9.22 7.91 -4.00
C LEU A 101 -10.40 7.40 -3.17
N THR A 102 -10.37 6.15 -2.73
CA THR A 102 -11.43 5.57 -1.88
C THR A 102 -11.54 6.33 -0.56
N CYS A 103 -10.41 6.60 0.09
CA CYS A 103 -10.37 7.32 1.36
C CYS A 103 -10.86 8.77 1.20
N LEU A 104 -10.40 9.49 0.17
CA LEU A 104 -10.85 10.84 -0.14
C LEU A 104 -12.35 10.89 -0.47
N SER A 105 -12.84 9.95 -1.27
CA SER A 105 -14.27 9.86 -1.62
C SER A 105 -15.14 9.57 -0.40
N GLY A 106 -14.66 8.72 0.52
CA GLY A 106 -15.34 8.43 1.79
C GLY A 106 -15.38 9.66 2.70
N ALA A 107 -14.25 10.37 2.84
CA ALA A 107 -14.17 11.60 3.63
C ALA A 107 -15.06 12.72 3.06
N LEU A 108 -15.14 12.86 1.73
CA LEU A 108 -15.95 13.88 1.07
C LEU A 108 -17.45 13.64 1.17
N LYS A 109 -17.91 12.39 1.07
CA LYS A 109 -19.34 12.05 1.15
C LYS A 109 -19.89 12.15 2.57
N SER A 110 -19.06 11.92 3.57
CA SER A 110 -19.52 11.78 4.95
C SER A 110 -19.65 13.12 5.67
N GLY A 111 -18.90 14.16 5.31
CA GLY A 111 -18.95 15.51 5.93
C GLY A 111 -18.53 15.55 7.43
N LYS A 112 -18.60 14.40 8.10
CA LYS A 112 -17.96 13.94 9.34
C LYS A 112 -17.78 12.43 9.13
N ALA A 113 -16.55 11.95 9.02
CA ALA A 113 -16.26 10.54 8.79
C ALA A 113 -16.82 9.70 9.95
N GLY A 114 -17.98 9.07 9.75
CA GLY A 114 -18.51 8.11 10.70
C GLY A 114 -17.60 6.87 10.76
N PRO A 115 -17.57 6.14 11.89
CA PRO A 115 -16.68 4.99 12.09
C PRO A 115 -16.74 3.95 10.96
N GLN A 116 -17.93 3.77 10.38
CA GLN A 116 -18.19 2.83 9.29
C GLN A 116 -17.48 3.22 7.98
N SER A 117 -17.39 4.52 7.65
CA SER A 117 -16.69 4.97 6.43
C SER A 117 -15.17 4.80 6.55
N GLN A 118 -14.62 5.01 7.76
CA GLN A 118 -13.21 4.78 8.03
C GLN A 118 -12.89 3.29 7.93
N LEU A 119 -13.76 2.43 8.47
CA LEU A 119 -13.56 0.99 8.44
C LEU A 119 -13.51 0.42 7.02
N VAL A 120 -14.32 0.93 6.08
CA VAL A 120 -14.24 0.55 4.65
C VAL A 120 -12.90 0.93 4.05
N GLY A 121 -12.39 2.13 4.36
CA GLY A 121 -11.06 2.57 3.92
C GLY A 121 -9.95 1.66 4.47
N VAL A 122 -10.03 1.32 5.75
CA VAL A 122 -9.06 0.45 6.43
C VAL A 122 -9.09 -0.99 5.89
N ILE A 123 -10.27 -1.54 5.58
CA ILE A 123 -10.39 -2.84 4.88
C ILE A 123 -9.62 -2.82 3.56
N GLY A 124 -9.77 -1.75 2.77
CA GLY A 124 -9.02 -1.58 1.52
C GLY A 124 -7.50 -1.46 1.71
N LEU A 125 -7.04 -0.87 2.83
CA LEU A 125 -5.62 -0.83 3.21
C LEU A 125 -5.08 -2.22 3.53
N ILE A 126 -5.81 -2.99 4.34
CA ILE A 126 -5.46 -4.35 4.74
C ILE A 126 -5.44 -5.28 3.52
N GLU A 127 -6.40 -5.18 2.60
CA GLU A 127 -6.44 -6.00 1.38
C GLU A 127 -5.22 -5.77 0.47
N ASN A 128 -4.78 -4.52 0.31
CA ASN A 128 -3.57 -4.22 -0.46
C ASN A 128 -2.31 -4.77 0.22
N LEU A 129 -2.20 -4.65 1.54
CA LEU A 129 -1.09 -5.26 2.26
C LEU A 129 -0.99 -6.76 1.94
N GLY A 130 -2.12 -7.48 1.91
CA GLY A 130 -2.17 -8.88 1.49
C GLY A 130 -1.63 -9.12 0.08
N ARG A 131 -2.06 -8.31 -0.91
CA ARG A 131 -1.57 -8.39 -2.30
C ARG A 131 -0.07 -8.13 -2.42
N ARG A 132 0.45 -7.11 -1.74
CA ARG A 132 1.90 -6.80 -1.73
C ARG A 132 2.72 -7.91 -1.07
N ILE A 133 2.18 -8.57 -0.04
CA ILE A 133 2.83 -9.72 0.56
C ILE A 133 2.80 -10.92 -0.41
N ASP A 134 1.68 -11.17 -1.07
CA ASP A 134 1.54 -12.25 -2.07
C ASP A 134 2.54 -12.12 -3.23
N ASP A 135 2.78 -10.89 -3.68
CA ASP A 135 3.75 -10.62 -4.75
C ASP A 135 5.19 -10.98 -4.36
N ILE A 136 5.51 -11.00 -3.05
CA ILE A 136 6.89 -11.15 -2.55
C ILE A 136 7.14 -12.52 -1.93
N ARG A 137 6.19 -13.08 -1.17
CA ARG A 137 6.40 -14.28 -0.33
C ARG A 137 6.79 -15.54 -1.11
N GLY A 138 6.52 -15.58 -2.41
CA GLY A 138 6.86 -16.70 -3.31
C GLY A 138 8.15 -16.53 -4.09
N ARG A 139 8.86 -15.40 -3.95
CA ARG A 139 10.08 -15.13 -4.71
C ARG A 139 11.28 -15.84 -4.10
N ALA A 140 12.16 -16.35 -4.95
CA ALA A 140 13.51 -16.71 -4.54
C ALA A 140 14.22 -15.43 -4.07
N VAL A 141 14.99 -15.55 -2.98
CA VAL A 141 15.75 -14.44 -2.40
C VAL A 141 17.20 -14.88 -2.48
N ASP A 142 17.99 -14.17 -3.28
CA ASP A 142 19.42 -14.44 -3.41
C ASP A 142 20.18 -13.77 -2.25
N ALA A 143 21.43 -14.20 -2.04
CA ALA A 143 22.25 -13.75 -0.91
C ALA A 143 22.59 -12.25 -0.93
N GLU A 144 22.41 -11.58 -2.07
CA GLU A 144 22.62 -10.13 -2.21
C GLU A 144 21.36 -9.32 -1.85
N ASP A 145 20.18 -9.96 -1.83
CA ASP A 145 18.89 -9.34 -1.53
C ASP A 145 18.45 -9.51 -0.07
N GLU A 146 19.26 -10.14 0.78
CA GLU A 146 18.88 -10.53 2.14
C GLU A 146 18.50 -9.33 3.02
N ILE A 147 19.31 -8.27 2.96
CA ILE A 147 19.09 -7.03 3.72
C ILE A 147 17.79 -6.36 3.28
N MET A 148 17.58 -6.26 1.98
CA MET A 148 16.37 -5.68 1.39
C MET A 148 15.12 -6.49 1.77
N TYR A 149 15.21 -7.82 1.70
CA TYR A 149 14.10 -8.70 2.06
C TYR A 149 13.69 -8.55 3.53
N CYS A 150 14.65 -8.42 4.44
CA CYS A 150 14.39 -8.18 5.86
C CYS A 150 13.82 -6.78 6.13
N GLN A 151 14.27 -5.74 5.41
CA GLN A 151 13.68 -4.41 5.48
C GLN A 151 12.22 -4.39 4.99
N VAL A 152 11.92 -5.10 3.90
CA VAL A 152 10.54 -5.27 3.39
C VAL A 152 9.67 -5.94 4.45
N ALA A 153 10.18 -7.00 5.08
CA ALA A 153 9.46 -7.70 6.13
C ALA A 153 9.17 -6.78 7.34
N GLN A 154 10.17 -5.99 7.77
CA GLN A 154 9.99 -4.98 8.82
C GLN A 154 8.92 -3.95 8.45
N ARG A 155 8.91 -3.49 7.20
CA ARG A 155 7.91 -2.56 6.70
C ARG A 155 6.50 -3.15 6.75
N PHE A 156 6.33 -4.41 6.34
CA PHE A 156 5.01 -5.07 6.41
C PHE A 156 4.49 -5.23 7.84
N VAL A 157 5.35 -5.54 8.81
CA VAL A 157 4.96 -5.56 10.23
C VAL A 157 4.47 -4.18 10.68
N LYS A 158 5.22 -3.11 10.36
CA LYS A 158 4.82 -1.73 10.70
C LYS A 158 3.49 -1.33 10.06
N GLU A 159 3.30 -1.66 8.78
CA GLU A 159 2.06 -1.38 8.05
C GLU A 159 0.87 -2.14 8.64
N TYR A 160 1.02 -3.44 8.92
CA TYR A 160 -0.02 -4.25 9.57
C TYR A 160 -0.42 -3.66 10.92
N ASN A 161 0.53 -3.38 11.81
CA ASN A 161 0.25 -2.86 13.15
C ASN A 161 -0.45 -1.50 13.10
N ARG A 162 -0.07 -0.65 12.14
CA ARG A 162 -0.72 0.64 11.92
C ARG A 162 -2.16 0.46 11.47
N TYR A 163 -2.42 -0.41 10.50
CA TYR A 163 -3.79 -0.67 10.04
C TYR A 163 -4.63 -1.32 11.15
N LEU A 164 -4.06 -2.21 11.96
CA LEU A 164 -4.72 -2.79 13.13
C LEU A 164 -5.11 -1.71 14.15
N SER A 165 -4.24 -0.72 14.42
CA SER A 165 -4.57 0.41 15.30
C SER A 165 -5.78 1.20 14.76
N LEU A 166 -5.80 1.48 13.45
CA LEU A 166 -6.94 2.17 12.82
C LEU A 166 -8.22 1.35 12.95
N VAL A 167 -8.15 0.02 12.79
CA VAL A 167 -9.31 -0.85 13.05
C VAL A 167 -9.77 -0.73 14.50
N HIS A 168 -8.85 -0.77 15.47
CA HIS A 168 -9.18 -0.68 16.91
C HIS A 168 -9.80 0.67 17.29
N GLU A 169 -9.45 1.73 16.59
CA GLU A 169 -9.99 3.08 16.77
C GLU A 169 -11.36 3.23 16.09
N SER A 170 -11.56 2.62 14.92
CA SER A 170 -12.79 2.74 14.13
C SER A 170 -13.85 1.68 14.43
N ALA A 171 -13.49 0.54 15.03
CA ALA A 171 -14.42 -0.54 15.38
C ALA A 171 -14.65 -0.60 16.90
N ASP A 172 -15.92 -0.49 17.30
CA ASP A 172 -16.34 -0.72 18.69
C ASP A 172 -16.57 -2.22 18.94
N ASP A 173 -15.49 -3.00 18.86
CA ASP A 173 -15.52 -4.46 18.93
C ASP A 173 -14.45 -4.97 19.91
N ALA A 174 -14.89 -5.34 21.11
CA ALA A 174 -14.02 -5.85 22.15
C ALA A 174 -13.39 -7.20 21.78
N VAL A 175 -14.11 -8.04 21.03
CA VAL A 175 -13.63 -9.35 20.59
C VAL A 175 -12.51 -9.17 19.57
N LEU A 176 -12.66 -8.21 18.66
CA LEU A 176 -11.60 -7.86 17.70
C LEU A 176 -10.31 -7.48 18.43
N LYS A 177 -10.40 -6.60 19.44
CA LYS A 177 -9.24 -6.14 20.23
C LYS A 177 -8.55 -7.24 21.03
N GLU A 178 -9.27 -8.29 21.39
CA GLU A 178 -8.71 -9.46 22.08
C GLU A 178 -8.04 -10.41 21.08
N LEU A 179 -8.71 -10.70 19.96
CA LEU A 179 -8.25 -11.69 18.96
C LEU A 179 -7.07 -11.20 18.12
N PHE A 180 -6.99 -9.91 17.83
CA PHE A 180 -5.98 -9.36 16.92
C PHE A 180 -5.03 -8.44 17.69
N GLN A 181 -3.81 -8.92 17.90
CA GLN A 181 -2.74 -8.17 18.58
C GLN A 181 -1.69 -7.65 17.58
N PRO A 182 -0.98 -6.57 17.92
CA PRO A 182 0.18 -6.12 17.17
C PRO A 182 1.24 -7.22 17.07
N LEU A 183 1.86 -7.34 15.91
CA LEU A 183 3.00 -8.22 15.69
C LEU A 183 4.28 -7.56 16.20
N GLU A 184 5.15 -8.35 16.82
CA GLU A 184 6.44 -7.84 17.29
C GLU A 184 7.36 -7.44 16.12
N PRO A 185 8.10 -6.33 16.25
CA PRO A 185 9.12 -5.94 15.27
C PRO A 185 10.30 -6.91 15.28
N PHE A 186 11.20 -6.74 14.31
CA PHE A 186 12.39 -7.55 14.18
C PHE A 186 13.47 -7.16 15.19
N GLU A 187 14.24 -8.16 15.62
CA GLU A 187 15.55 -7.93 16.21
C GLU A 187 16.56 -7.53 15.11
N GLU A 188 17.49 -6.62 15.43
CA GLU A 188 18.57 -6.25 14.53
C GLU A 188 19.43 -7.48 14.18
N GLY A 189 19.77 -7.64 12.89
CA GLY A 189 20.59 -8.78 12.42
C GLY A 189 19.81 -10.07 12.15
N ALA A 190 18.49 -10.01 11.99
CA ALA A 190 17.66 -11.16 11.62
C ALA A 190 18.13 -11.83 10.30
N THR A 191 18.12 -13.16 10.29
CA THR A 191 18.43 -13.96 9.08
C THR A 191 17.29 -13.93 8.07
N VAL A 192 17.56 -14.20 6.79
CA VAL A 192 16.52 -14.33 5.74
C VAL A 192 15.44 -15.33 6.11
N THR A 193 15.82 -16.44 6.73
CA THR A 193 14.86 -17.46 7.18
C THR A 193 13.88 -16.88 8.19
N ALA A 194 14.36 -16.07 9.15
CA ALA A 194 13.48 -15.37 10.10
C ALA A 194 12.60 -14.34 9.38
N CYS A 195 13.13 -13.62 8.40
CA CYS A 195 12.39 -12.66 7.59
C CYS A 195 11.29 -13.31 6.74
N LYS A 196 11.55 -14.49 6.15
CA LYS A 196 10.53 -15.31 5.46
C LYS A 196 9.43 -15.76 6.42
N GLY A 197 9.81 -16.27 7.59
CA GLY A 197 8.86 -16.65 8.64
C GLY A 197 7.95 -15.49 9.05
N LYS A 198 8.52 -14.29 9.22
CA LYS A 198 7.76 -13.11 9.60
C LYS A 198 6.85 -12.59 8.48
N ILE A 199 7.27 -12.63 7.21
CA ILE A 199 6.37 -12.30 6.09
C ILE A 199 5.17 -13.25 6.06
N GLN A 200 5.39 -14.54 6.30
CA GLN A 200 4.30 -15.52 6.40
C GLN A 200 3.38 -15.23 7.59
N GLU A 201 3.94 -14.84 8.74
CA GLU A 201 3.18 -14.44 9.93
C GLU A 201 2.30 -13.21 9.65
N VAL A 202 2.87 -12.15 9.05
CA VAL A 202 2.11 -10.94 8.67
C VAL A 202 0.99 -11.30 7.68
N TRP A 203 1.27 -12.17 6.71
CA TRP A 203 0.25 -12.61 5.75
C TRP A 203 -0.93 -13.31 6.43
N MET A 204 -0.65 -14.24 7.36
CA MET A 204 -1.71 -14.96 8.10
C MET A 204 -2.52 -14.01 8.98
N ALA A 205 -1.85 -13.10 9.69
CA ALA A 205 -2.49 -12.10 10.54
C ALA A 205 -3.39 -11.16 9.71
N GLN A 206 -2.84 -10.61 8.61
CA GLN A 206 -3.56 -9.77 7.66
C GLN A 206 -4.78 -10.50 7.07
N SER A 207 -4.62 -11.75 6.61
CA SER A 207 -5.70 -12.52 5.98
C SER A 207 -6.82 -12.84 6.96
N SER A 208 -6.47 -13.14 8.21
CA SER A 208 -7.43 -13.43 9.29
C SER A 208 -8.22 -12.18 9.67
N LEU A 209 -7.53 -11.04 9.82
CA LEU A 209 -8.15 -9.75 10.10
C LEU A 209 -9.07 -9.31 8.97
N LEU A 210 -8.61 -9.40 7.71
CA LEU A 210 -9.42 -9.07 6.53
C LEU A 210 -10.68 -9.93 6.46
N SER A 211 -10.56 -11.24 6.68
CA SER A 211 -11.70 -12.15 6.68
C SER A 211 -12.71 -11.81 7.77
N TYR A 212 -12.23 -11.49 8.97
CA TYR A 212 -13.09 -11.05 10.08
C TYR A 212 -13.84 -9.76 9.73
N LEU A 213 -13.10 -8.73 9.29
CA LEU A 213 -13.66 -7.43 8.96
C LEU A 213 -14.67 -7.51 7.81
N THR A 214 -14.35 -8.27 6.77
CA THR A 214 -15.25 -8.45 5.62
C THR A 214 -16.54 -9.17 6.04
N ARG A 215 -16.46 -10.14 6.95
CA ARG A 215 -17.64 -10.86 7.44
C ARG A 215 -18.52 -9.99 8.35
N MET A 216 -17.90 -9.23 9.24
CA MET A 216 -18.61 -8.44 10.26
C MET A 216 -19.11 -7.10 9.71
N TYR A 217 -18.39 -6.51 8.75
CA TYR A 217 -18.61 -5.14 8.30
C TYR A 217 -18.74 -4.99 6.77
N GLY A 218 -18.47 -6.05 5.99
CA GLY A 218 -18.55 -6.04 4.52
C GLY A 218 -19.94 -6.28 3.92
N ARG A 219 -20.98 -6.40 4.76
CA ARG A 219 -22.40 -6.42 4.32
C ARG A 219 -23.05 -5.08 4.66
N GLY A 220 -22.79 -4.07 3.84
CA GLY A 220 -23.47 -2.77 3.81
C GLY A 220 -24.02 -2.50 2.42
#